data_AF-A0A174AA01-F1
#
_entry.id   AF-A0A174AA01-F1
#
_cell.length_a   1.000
_cell.length_b   1.000
_cell.length_c   1.000
_cell.angle_alpha   90.00
_cell.angle_beta   90.00
_cell.angle_gamma   90.00
#
_symmetry.space_group_name_H-M   'P 1'
#
loop_
_entity.id
_entity.type
_entity.pdbx_description
1 polymer ?
#
loop_
_entity_poly.entity_id
_entity_poly.type
_entity_poly.pdbx_seq_one_letter_code
_entity_poly.pdbx_strand_id
1 'polypeptide(L)'
;MITIAKQKKCKRYLFKLHSERLRRSRWKLEYPLEEALNTEDIISLSDSQILRFIDELNGDTSEAREEEASYIKKEIKRLKKSDSSKKDTLIANLYKRFYNLQFVPDYMCLIIDKMSDYNRANKGFSINGIKYHRLLGTNGGIKNSTIVYVSERLYPQLYERLCCGRNLEQKFVPAKLEAYQALICSGSIPVSMPKGIIVVPDCITHFTEDIIRVDDSQSDEPIVEFLKDQEIELTESDGYGIMLPSLSYRWARELDEEEDFLSGCNLRGLPWTKGMVFTMDYLAFGESIAKNFYIKDAWGDMRDIRESELIITTSMLKLWDSYSSFEDYWSNIEKYHYQISIAKTAPARLDEYRSTNYQFLQNYHLTPEEVTELVRPTVEEIQEILGLDYRKSLLFLRGTNLTEDSYIDEEPYINALMIEPQMIHDPYIRDRIYNMIKKKIRQAKIGVLKVRGNFAIIGGDPYSLMQSIFGLPVTGLLHAGECWHKHWLDREVSEVCCFRAPMTSKYNVRKLKIVGTPDMTYWYRYINTCMLLNSWDSTKEALNGADCDKTLSPYTAMYM
;
A
#
# COMPACT_ATOMS: atom_id res chain seq x y z
N MET A 1 -1.66 -13.30 -0.22
CA MET A 1 -0.50 -12.54 -0.76
C MET A 1 -1.03 -11.14 -1.09
N ILE A 2 -0.33 -10.04 -0.82
CA ILE A 2 -0.85 -8.72 -1.24
C ILE A 2 -0.69 -8.62 -2.76
N THR A 3 -1.79 -8.57 -3.48
CA THR A 3 -1.77 -8.25 -4.91
C THR A 3 -1.41 -6.77 -5.02
N ILE A 4 -0.15 -6.50 -5.37
CA ILE A 4 0.23 -5.20 -5.92
C ILE A 4 -0.52 -5.14 -7.25
N ALA A 5 -1.30 -4.06 -7.49
CA ALA A 5 -1.98 -3.86 -8.76
C ALA A 5 -1.01 -4.22 -9.90
N LYS A 6 -1.43 -5.12 -10.80
CA LYS A 6 -0.55 -5.71 -11.82
C LYS A 6 0.17 -4.59 -12.54
N GLN A 7 1.49 -4.50 -12.36
CA GLN A 7 2.29 -3.44 -12.95
C GLN A 7 2.33 -3.62 -14.47
N LYS A 8 1.45 -2.92 -15.18
CA LYS A 8 1.43 -2.85 -16.64
C LYS A 8 2.61 -2.02 -17.18
N LYS A 9 3.06 -1.00 -16.42
CA LYS A 9 4.11 -0.06 -16.86
C LYS A 9 5.52 -0.58 -16.63
N CYS A 10 6.42 -0.19 -17.53
CA CYS A 10 7.84 -0.52 -17.44
C CYS A 10 8.47 0.13 -16.20
N LYS A 11 9.31 -0.64 -15.48
CA LYS A 11 10.11 -0.14 -14.35
C LYS A 11 11.00 1.03 -14.80
N ARG A 12 11.32 1.94 -13.87
CA ARG A 12 12.15 3.12 -14.10
C ARG A 12 13.49 2.92 -13.41
N TYR A 13 14.60 3.08 -14.14
CA TYR A 13 15.94 2.92 -13.59
C TYR A 13 16.54 4.28 -13.25
N LEU A 14 17.20 4.35 -12.10
CA LEU A 14 17.87 5.57 -11.65
C LEU A 14 19.07 5.24 -10.79
N PHE A 15 19.96 6.24 -10.65
CA PHE A 15 21.12 6.14 -9.79
C PHE A 15 20.72 6.15 -8.31
N LYS A 16 21.19 5.15 -7.55
CA LYS A 16 21.21 5.17 -6.09
C LYS A 16 22.66 5.04 -5.62
N LEU A 17 23.27 6.16 -5.26
CA LEU A 17 24.70 6.21 -4.98
C LEU A 17 24.99 6.50 -3.52
N HIS A 18 26.08 5.95 -3.00
CA HIS A 18 26.68 6.42 -1.76
C HIS A 18 27.39 7.76 -1.98
N SER A 19 27.20 8.70 -1.06
CA SER A 19 27.84 10.01 -1.06
C SER A 19 29.38 9.93 -1.02
N GLU A 20 29.93 8.84 -0.49
CA GLU A 20 31.36 8.55 -0.54
C GLU A 20 31.88 8.50 -1.98
N ARG A 21 31.13 7.92 -2.92
CA ARG A 21 31.51 7.86 -4.33
C ARG A 21 31.64 9.27 -4.91
N LEU A 22 30.68 10.15 -4.63
CA LEU A 22 30.74 11.55 -5.03
C LEU A 22 31.91 12.28 -4.36
N ARG A 23 32.18 12.02 -3.08
CA ARG A 23 33.32 12.63 -2.39
C ARG A 23 34.65 12.22 -3.03
N ARG A 24 34.83 10.94 -3.36
CA ARG A 24 36.04 10.42 -4.03
C ARG A 24 36.25 11.04 -5.41
N SER A 25 35.17 11.35 -6.14
CA SER A 25 35.23 12.06 -7.43
C SER A 25 35.24 13.60 -7.30
N ARG A 26 35.48 14.14 -6.09
CA ARG A 26 35.46 15.60 -5.82
C ARG A 26 34.14 16.25 -6.28
N TRP A 27 33.04 15.53 -6.14
CA TRP A 27 31.66 15.95 -6.46
C TRP A 27 31.39 16.19 -7.95
N LYS A 28 32.25 15.63 -8.81
CA LYS A 28 32.09 15.59 -10.28
C LYS A 28 32.35 14.16 -10.74
N LEU A 29 31.29 13.38 -10.81
CA LEU A 29 31.37 11.96 -11.14
C LEU A 29 31.12 11.75 -12.65
N GLU A 30 32.06 11.12 -13.34
CA GLU A 30 31.81 10.53 -14.66
C GLU A 30 31.54 9.04 -14.43
N TYR A 31 30.31 8.60 -14.70
CA TYR A 31 29.84 7.24 -14.44
C TYR A 31 28.79 6.81 -15.47
N PRO A 32 29.22 6.29 -16.63
CA PRO A 32 28.33 5.86 -17.69
C PRO A 32 27.35 4.78 -17.24
N LEU A 33 26.13 4.79 -17.79
CA LEU A 33 25.08 3.84 -17.41
C LEU A 33 25.53 2.37 -17.59
N GLU A 34 26.32 2.08 -18.63
CA GLU A 34 26.83 0.72 -18.90
C GLU A 34 27.70 0.17 -17.78
N GLU A 35 28.47 1.05 -17.12
CA GLU A 35 29.28 0.68 -15.96
C GLU A 35 28.37 0.46 -14.73
N ALA A 36 27.37 1.32 -14.56
CA ALA A 36 26.45 1.27 -13.42
C ALA A 36 25.50 0.07 -13.44
N LEU A 37 25.05 -0.37 -14.62
CA LEU A 37 24.10 -1.50 -14.76
C LEU A 37 24.63 -2.82 -14.20
N ASN A 38 25.95 -2.98 -14.07
CA ASN A 38 26.57 -4.19 -13.53
C ASN A 38 26.88 -4.08 -12.02
N THR A 39 26.28 -3.10 -11.34
CA THR A 39 26.52 -2.80 -9.92
C THR A 39 25.21 -2.58 -9.17
N GLU A 40 25.29 -2.42 -7.85
CA GLU A 40 24.15 -2.07 -7.00
C GLU A 40 23.79 -0.57 -7.03
N ASP A 41 24.50 0.23 -7.85
CA ASP A 41 24.33 1.67 -7.96
C ASP A 41 23.10 2.09 -8.81
N ILE A 42 22.37 1.12 -9.37
CA ILE A 42 21.10 1.33 -10.08
C ILE A 42 19.97 0.66 -9.31
N ILE A 43 18.89 1.41 -9.08
CA ILE A 43 17.65 0.86 -8.55
C ILE A 43 16.52 0.94 -9.58
N SER A 44 15.56 0.02 -9.44
CA SER A 44 14.30 0.08 -10.17
C SER A 44 13.20 0.66 -9.30
N LEU A 45 12.54 1.71 -9.76
CA LEU A 45 11.33 2.25 -9.17
C LEU A 45 10.10 1.92 -10.02
N SER A 46 8.94 1.91 -9.35
CA SER A 46 7.64 1.93 -10.01
C SER A 46 7.34 3.35 -10.52
N ASP A 47 6.45 3.47 -11.50
CA ASP A 47 6.01 4.78 -11.98
C ASP A 47 5.35 5.61 -10.87
N SER A 48 5.49 6.93 -10.91
CA SER A 48 4.97 7.87 -9.90
C SER A 48 4.72 9.25 -10.51
N GLN A 49 3.95 10.09 -9.84
CA GLN A 49 3.57 11.40 -10.37
C GLN A 49 4.79 12.30 -10.65
N ILE A 50 5.82 12.25 -9.79
CA ILE A 50 7.05 13.01 -10.03
C ILE A 50 7.80 12.56 -11.29
N LEU A 51 7.81 11.25 -11.59
CA LEU A 51 8.48 10.73 -12.78
C LEU A 51 7.72 11.10 -14.05
N ARG A 52 6.38 11.13 -13.99
CA ARG A 52 5.54 11.62 -15.08
C ARG A 52 5.74 13.11 -15.35
N PHE A 53 5.89 13.93 -14.31
CA PHE A 53 6.27 15.34 -14.50
C PHE A 53 7.64 15.50 -15.15
N ILE A 54 8.62 14.68 -14.78
CA ILE A 54 9.94 14.72 -15.43
C ILE A 54 9.83 14.36 -16.92
N ASP A 55 9.04 13.34 -17.25
CA ASP A 55 8.80 12.96 -18.65
C ASP A 55 8.18 14.10 -19.45
N GLU A 56 7.12 14.70 -18.91
CA GLU A 56 6.43 15.83 -19.55
C GLU A 56 7.37 17.02 -19.77
N LEU A 57 8.17 17.38 -18.76
CA LEU A 57 9.14 18.48 -18.85
C LEU A 57 10.32 18.18 -19.80
N ASN A 58 10.57 16.91 -20.08
CA ASN A 58 11.54 16.47 -21.08
C ASN A 58 10.94 16.34 -22.48
N GLY A 59 9.61 16.48 -22.64
CA GLY A 59 8.91 16.26 -23.91
C GLY A 59 8.72 14.77 -24.25
N ASP A 60 8.92 13.87 -23.29
CA ASP A 60 8.74 12.44 -23.44
C ASP A 60 7.30 12.06 -23.07
N THR A 61 6.61 11.29 -23.93
CA THR A 61 5.31 10.72 -23.57
C THR A 61 5.46 9.28 -23.06
N SER A 62 4.69 8.92 -22.03
CA SER A 62 4.71 7.55 -21.49
C SER A 62 4.28 6.51 -22.52
N GLU A 63 3.36 6.87 -23.43
CA GLU A 63 2.84 5.99 -24.48
C GLU A 63 3.92 5.58 -25.48
N ALA A 64 4.64 6.56 -26.07
CA ALA A 64 5.71 6.27 -27.03
C ALA A 64 6.80 5.38 -26.42
N ARG A 65 7.11 5.61 -25.14
CA ARG A 65 8.06 4.79 -24.39
C ARG A 65 7.57 3.36 -24.19
N GLU A 66 6.29 3.17 -23.86
CA GLU A 66 5.70 1.85 -23.65
C GLU A 66 5.57 1.05 -24.95
N GLU A 67 5.24 1.73 -26.05
CA GLU A 67 5.22 1.13 -27.40
C GLU A 67 6.60 0.64 -27.81
N GLU A 68 7.62 1.49 -27.67
CA GLU A 68 9.00 1.12 -27.99
C GLU A 68 9.52 0.01 -27.06
N ALA A 69 9.21 0.07 -25.77
CA ALA A 69 9.55 -0.97 -24.82
C ALA A 69 8.89 -2.32 -25.20
N SER A 70 7.63 -2.30 -25.64
CA SER A 70 6.90 -3.47 -26.08
C SER A 70 7.45 -4.04 -27.39
N TYR A 71 7.82 -3.17 -28.32
CA TYR A 71 8.49 -3.54 -29.56
C TYR A 71 9.82 -4.24 -29.27
N ILE A 72 10.69 -3.64 -28.45
CA ILE A 72 11.98 -4.22 -28.06
C ILE A 72 11.80 -5.61 -27.41
N LYS A 73 10.84 -5.76 -26.50
CA LYS A 73 10.53 -7.07 -25.87
C LYS A 73 10.11 -8.13 -26.88
N LYS A 74 9.22 -7.78 -27.83
CA LYS A 74 8.78 -8.68 -28.90
C LYS A 74 9.95 -9.10 -29.78
N GLU A 75 10.81 -8.14 -30.12
CA GLU A 75 11.96 -8.38 -30.97
C GLU A 75 13.03 -9.27 -30.31
N ILE A 76 13.29 -9.07 -29.01
CA ILE A 76 14.15 -9.97 -28.23
C ILE A 76 13.57 -11.41 -28.24
N LYS A 77 12.26 -11.56 -28.04
CA LYS A 77 11.60 -12.88 -28.07
C LYS A 77 11.71 -13.54 -29.45
N ARG A 78 11.62 -12.76 -30.53
CA ARG A 78 11.80 -13.22 -31.91
C ARG A 78 13.24 -13.68 -32.16
N LEU A 79 14.23 -12.88 -31.80
CA LEU A 79 15.65 -13.19 -32.00
C LEU A 79 16.12 -14.40 -31.19
N LYS A 80 15.60 -14.59 -29.97
CA LYS A 80 15.88 -15.79 -29.16
C LYS A 80 15.46 -17.10 -29.83
N LYS A 81 14.50 -17.06 -30.76
CA LYS A 81 14.03 -18.22 -31.54
C LYS A 81 14.73 -18.38 -32.89
N SER A 82 15.67 -17.50 -33.23
CA SER A 82 16.37 -17.52 -34.53
C SER A 82 17.74 -18.19 -34.43
N ASP A 83 18.13 -18.88 -35.51
CA ASP A 83 19.45 -19.53 -35.65
C ASP A 83 20.55 -18.60 -36.19
N SER A 84 20.39 -17.28 -36.02
CA SER A 84 21.36 -16.31 -36.51
C SER A 84 22.64 -16.32 -35.68
N SER A 85 23.80 -16.34 -36.34
CA SER A 85 25.12 -16.20 -35.71
C SER A 85 25.37 -14.83 -35.06
N LYS A 86 24.55 -13.81 -35.38
CA LYS A 86 24.62 -12.45 -34.82
C LYS A 86 23.58 -12.20 -33.70
N LYS A 87 22.82 -13.23 -33.30
CA LYS A 87 21.69 -13.07 -32.38
C LYS A 87 22.09 -12.44 -31.04
N ASP A 88 23.21 -12.87 -30.46
CA ASP A 88 23.59 -12.45 -29.11
C ASP A 88 23.98 -10.97 -29.05
N THR A 89 24.69 -10.48 -30.08
CA THR A 89 25.04 -9.05 -30.22
C THR A 89 23.79 -8.19 -30.44
N LEU A 90 22.85 -8.65 -31.27
CA LEU A 90 21.59 -7.93 -31.52
C LEU A 90 20.73 -7.86 -30.25
N ILE A 91 20.64 -8.97 -29.52
CA ILE A 91 19.92 -9.04 -28.24
C ILE A 91 20.56 -8.10 -27.20
N ALA A 92 21.90 -8.08 -27.10
CA ALA A 92 22.61 -7.18 -26.19
C ALA A 92 22.33 -5.69 -26.51
N ASN A 93 22.35 -5.32 -27.79
CA ASN A 93 22.02 -3.95 -28.22
C ASN A 93 20.56 -3.58 -27.92
N LEU A 94 19.62 -4.52 -28.09
CA LEU A 94 18.22 -4.32 -27.75
C LEU A 94 18.03 -4.14 -26.24
N TYR A 95 18.71 -4.93 -25.41
CA TYR A 95 18.70 -4.73 -23.95
C TYR A 95 19.30 -3.37 -23.58
N LYS A 96 20.40 -2.95 -24.19
CA LYS A 96 21.00 -1.62 -23.96
C LYS A 96 20.02 -0.50 -24.31
N ARG A 97 19.35 -0.60 -25.47
CA ARG A 97 18.29 0.34 -25.88
C ARG A 97 17.13 0.34 -24.88
N PHE A 98 16.72 -0.83 -24.40
CA PHE A 98 15.67 -0.99 -23.41
C PHE A 98 16.02 -0.31 -22.07
N TYR A 99 17.26 -0.48 -21.59
CA TYR A 99 17.73 0.18 -20.37
C TYR A 99 17.77 1.71 -20.53
N ASN A 100 18.34 2.21 -21.63
CA ASN A 100 18.39 3.65 -21.91
C ASN A 100 16.99 4.27 -21.95
N LEU A 101 16.01 3.55 -22.51
CA LEU A 101 14.62 3.99 -22.59
C LEU A 101 13.96 4.12 -21.19
N GLN A 102 14.36 3.27 -20.25
CA GLN A 102 13.82 3.23 -18.89
C GLN A 102 14.60 4.08 -17.88
N PHE A 103 15.81 4.52 -18.26
CA PHE A 103 16.70 5.27 -17.39
C PHE A 103 16.27 6.72 -17.26
N VAL A 104 16.25 7.24 -16.02
CA VAL A 104 15.84 8.60 -15.70
C VAL A 104 17.04 9.36 -15.13
N PRO A 105 17.86 10.00 -15.97
CA PRO A 105 19.05 10.71 -15.49
C PRO A 105 18.68 11.91 -14.62
N ASP A 106 17.56 12.58 -14.86
CA ASP A 106 17.16 13.79 -14.12
C ASP A 106 16.68 13.53 -12.68
N TYR A 107 16.62 12.28 -12.22
CA TYR A 107 16.15 11.91 -10.88
C TYR A 107 17.08 10.87 -10.25
N MET A 108 17.57 11.13 -9.04
CA MET A 108 18.50 10.21 -8.38
C MET A 108 18.35 10.18 -6.86
N CYS A 109 18.77 9.07 -6.25
CA CYS A 109 18.77 8.85 -4.81
C CYS A 109 20.21 8.87 -4.28
N LEU A 110 20.51 9.73 -3.30
CA LEU A 110 21.82 9.80 -2.66
C LEU A 110 21.74 9.25 -1.24
N ILE A 111 22.47 8.16 -0.97
CA ILE A 111 22.69 7.62 0.38
C ILE A 111 23.79 8.46 1.03
N ILE A 112 23.46 9.11 2.13
CA ILE A 112 24.35 9.98 2.90
C ILE A 112 25.16 9.12 3.88
N ASP A 113 26.47 9.08 3.71
CA ASP A 113 27.39 8.31 4.56
C ASP A 113 27.87 9.13 5.76
N LYS A 114 27.96 10.46 5.60
CA LYS A 114 28.35 11.41 6.66
C LYS A 114 27.52 12.68 6.61
N MET A 115 27.27 13.28 7.77
CA MET A 115 26.57 14.57 7.86
C MET A 115 27.27 15.70 7.09
N SER A 116 28.60 15.69 7.04
CA SER A 116 29.38 16.62 6.21
C SER A 116 29.10 16.47 4.72
N ASP A 117 28.83 15.24 4.27
CA ASP A 117 28.54 14.93 2.87
C ASP A 117 27.15 15.46 2.50
N TYR A 118 26.16 15.38 3.40
CA TYR A 118 24.85 16.03 3.21
C TYR A 118 24.97 17.55 2.98
N ASN A 119 25.67 18.23 3.87
CA ASN A 119 25.88 19.68 3.77
C ASN A 119 26.62 20.07 2.48
N ARG A 120 27.55 19.23 2.02
CA ARG A 120 28.29 19.47 0.78
C ARG A 120 27.47 19.13 -0.47
N ALA A 121 26.68 18.07 -0.46
CA ALA A 121 25.80 17.67 -1.56
C ALA A 121 24.76 18.76 -1.86
N ASN A 122 24.23 19.42 -0.82
CA ASN A 122 23.27 20.52 -0.95
C ASN A 122 23.86 21.80 -1.56
N LYS A 123 25.19 21.89 -1.70
CA LYS A 123 25.86 22.96 -2.49
C LYS A 123 25.96 22.63 -3.99
N GLY A 124 25.46 21.46 -4.40
CA GLY A 124 25.49 20.96 -5.77
C GLY A 124 26.63 19.99 -6.05
N PHE A 125 26.36 19.05 -6.95
CA PHE A 125 27.30 18.09 -7.51
C PHE A 125 26.88 17.74 -8.95
N SER A 126 27.73 17.05 -9.70
CA SER A 126 27.38 16.58 -11.03
C SER A 126 27.68 15.11 -11.27
N ILE A 127 26.84 14.46 -12.08
CA ILE A 127 27.04 13.10 -12.61
C ILE A 127 26.90 13.18 -14.12
N ASN A 128 27.90 12.73 -14.89
CA ASN A 128 27.91 12.77 -16.36
C ASN A 128 27.56 14.16 -16.92
N GLY A 129 28.15 15.21 -16.35
CA GLY A 129 27.86 16.61 -16.69
C GLY A 129 26.51 17.17 -16.21
N ILE A 130 25.58 16.36 -15.70
CA ILE A 130 24.29 16.82 -15.17
C ILE A 130 24.48 17.31 -13.74
N LYS A 131 24.11 18.57 -13.47
CA LYS A 131 24.12 19.13 -12.11
C LYS A 131 22.83 18.79 -11.37
N TYR A 132 22.94 18.50 -10.08
CA TYR A 132 21.81 18.09 -9.25
C TYR A 132 21.54 19.06 -8.10
N HIS A 133 20.26 19.22 -7.78
CA HIS A 133 19.72 20.00 -6.67
C HIS A 133 18.86 19.11 -5.77
N ARG A 134 18.89 19.36 -4.46
CA ARG A 134 18.07 18.63 -3.48
C ARG A 134 16.59 18.87 -3.79
N LEU A 135 15.82 17.81 -3.92
CA LEU A 135 14.36 17.92 -4.02
C LEU A 135 13.73 17.76 -2.65
N LEU A 136 13.78 16.53 -2.10
CA LEU A 136 13.11 16.18 -0.84
C LEU A 136 13.69 14.90 -0.23
N GLY A 137 13.38 14.66 1.04
CA GLY A 137 13.54 13.37 1.70
C GLY A 137 12.21 12.63 1.80
N THR A 138 12.11 11.42 1.24
CA THR A 138 10.93 10.57 1.50
C THR A 138 11.03 9.95 2.89
N ASN A 139 9.91 9.66 3.56
CA ASN A 139 9.93 9.08 4.91
C ASN A 139 10.78 7.78 4.99
N GLY A 140 10.64 6.89 4.01
CA GLY A 140 11.46 5.68 3.92
C GLY A 140 12.91 5.98 3.54
N GLY A 141 13.16 7.02 2.73
CA GLY A 141 14.49 7.49 2.38
C GLY A 141 15.24 8.01 3.60
N ILE A 142 14.65 8.94 4.35
CA ILE A 142 15.26 9.57 5.54
C ILE A 142 15.65 8.52 6.58
N LYS A 143 14.78 7.53 6.86
CA LYS A 143 15.09 6.41 7.78
C LYS A 143 16.32 5.60 7.34
N ASN A 144 16.62 5.58 6.05
CA ASN A 144 17.76 4.91 5.44
C ASN A 144 18.82 5.90 4.95
N SER A 145 18.88 7.11 5.52
CA SER A 145 19.82 8.18 5.15
C SER A 145 19.87 8.50 3.65
N THR A 146 18.76 8.33 2.93
CA THR A 146 18.66 8.51 1.48
C THR A 146 17.84 9.75 1.15
N ILE A 147 18.37 10.63 0.30
CA ILE A 147 17.74 11.89 -0.15
C ILE A 147 17.52 11.86 -1.66
N VAL A 148 16.43 12.46 -2.12
CA VAL A 148 16.12 12.59 -3.56
C VAL A 148 16.70 13.90 -4.09
N TYR A 149 17.45 13.78 -5.18
CA TYR A 149 17.97 14.90 -5.96
C TYR A 149 17.41 14.86 -7.38
N VAL A 150 17.22 16.04 -7.98
CA VAL A 150 16.81 16.20 -9.38
C VAL A 150 17.78 17.07 -10.15
N SER A 151 17.75 16.99 -11.48
CA SER A 151 18.58 17.88 -12.29
C SER A 151 18.24 19.35 -12.03
N GLU A 152 19.26 20.19 -11.95
CA GLU A 152 19.14 21.62 -11.66
C GLU A 152 18.25 22.34 -12.69
N ARG A 153 18.26 21.86 -13.94
CA ARG A 153 17.41 22.38 -15.02
C ARG A 153 15.91 22.18 -14.74
N LEU A 154 15.51 21.04 -14.18
CA LEU A 154 14.09 20.73 -13.93
C LEU A 154 13.59 21.25 -12.58
N TYR A 155 14.51 21.52 -11.63
CA TYR A 155 14.15 21.87 -10.25
C TYR A 155 13.10 22.99 -10.13
N PRO A 156 13.21 24.16 -10.80
CA PRO A 156 12.26 25.25 -10.60
C PRO A 156 10.82 24.86 -10.95
N GLN A 157 10.61 24.17 -12.08
CA GLN A 157 9.30 23.75 -12.55
C GLN A 157 8.75 22.59 -11.71
N LEU A 158 9.60 21.65 -11.29
CA LEU A 158 9.20 20.57 -10.39
C LEU A 158 8.80 21.10 -9.01
N TYR A 159 9.52 22.09 -8.48
CA TYR A 159 9.22 22.69 -7.19
C TYR A 159 7.91 23.49 -7.24
N GLU A 160 7.65 24.21 -8.33
CA GLU A 160 6.37 24.89 -8.56
C GLU A 160 5.20 23.88 -8.57
N ARG A 161 5.33 22.80 -9.37
CA ARG A 161 4.34 21.71 -9.41
C ARG A 161 4.14 21.06 -8.04
N LEU A 162 5.22 20.82 -7.29
CA LEU A 162 5.18 20.28 -5.93
C LEU A 162 4.40 21.17 -4.96
N CYS A 163 4.51 22.50 -5.09
CA CYS A 163 3.76 23.43 -4.25
C CYS A 163 2.28 23.53 -4.66
N CYS A 164 1.98 23.31 -5.94
CA CYS A 164 0.62 23.20 -6.49
C CYS A 164 -0.33 24.31 -6.00
N GLY A 165 0.11 25.57 -6.06
CA GLY A 165 -0.73 26.72 -5.71
C GLY A 165 -1.08 26.90 -4.22
N ARG A 166 -0.57 26.07 -3.31
CA ARG A 166 -0.84 26.20 -1.87
C ARG A 166 -0.45 27.59 -1.35
N ASN A 167 -1.15 28.06 -0.31
CA ASN A 167 -0.72 29.23 0.43
C ASN A 167 0.68 28.99 1.07
N LEU A 168 1.66 29.81 0.67
CA LEU A 168 3.04 29.73 1.16
C LEU A 168 3.25 30.40 2.52
N GLU A 169 2.32 31.25 2.96
CA GLU A 169 2.37 31.95 4.24
C GLU A 169 1.97 31.05 5.42
N GLN A 170 1.23 29.97 5.14
CA GLN A 170 0.82 29.00 6.16
C GLN A 170 2.06 28.27 6.70
N LYS A 171 2.18 28.26 8.03
CA LYS A 171 3.33 27.69 8.73
C LYS A 171 3.11 26.20 8.98
N PHE A 172 4.09 25.40 8.60
CA PHE A 172 4.11 23.97 8.84
C PHE A 172 5.38 23.56 9.57
N VAL A 173 5.30 22.48 10.34
CA VAL A 173 6.51 21.77 10.80
C VAL A 173 7.27 21.28 9.56
N PRO A 174 8.54 21.65 9.34
CA PRO A 174 9.26 21.33 8.10
C PRO A 174 9.26 19.84 7.76
N ALA A 175 9.46 18.99 8.76
CA ALA A 175 9.44 17.53 8.58
C ALA A 175 8.06 17.01 8.11
N LYS A 176 6.97 17.61 8.58
CA LYS A 176 5.60 17.24 8.20
C LYS A 176 5.30 17.69 6.76
N LEU A 177 5.69 18.91 6.39
CA LEU A 177 5.53 19.43 5.04
C LEU A 177 6.32 18.59 4.02
N GLU A 178 7.58 18.26 4.32
CA GLU A 178 8.42 17.44 3.45
C GLU A 178 7.84 16.03 3.27
N ALA A 179 7.31 15.43 4.34
CA ALA A 179 6.62 14.14 4.26
C ALA A 179 5.40 14.18 3.33
N TYR A 180 4.68 15.29 3.30
CA TYR A 180 3.53 15.48 2.39
C TYR A 180 3.96 15.76 0.95
N GLN A 181 5.02 16.53 0.74
CA GLN A 181 5.62 16.73 -0.60
C GLN A 181 6.08 15.40 -1.20
N ALA A 182 6.60 14.49 -0.37
CA ALA A 182 7.06 13.17 -0.80
C ALA A 182 5.93 12.24 -1.31
N LEU A 183 4.66 12.58 -1.13
CA LEU A 183 3.53 11.73 -1.56
C LEU A 183 3.56 11.45 -3.07
N ILE A 184 3.94 12.43 -3.88
CA ILE A 184 4.01 12.30 -5.34
C ILE A 184 5.13 11.38 -5.84
N CYS A 185 6.08 11.02 -4.96
CA CYS A 185 7.13 10.03 -5.23
C CYS A 185 6.65 8.58 -5.02
N SER A 186 5.41 8.38 -4.54
CA SER A 186 4.87 7.06 -4.29
C SER A 186 4.58 6.32 -5.60
N GLY A 187 5.05 5.08 -5.69
CA GLY A 187 4.71 4.18 -6.79
C GLY A 187 3.19 4.04 -6.93
N SER A 188 2.65 4.40 -8.10
CA SER A 188 1.21 4.43 -8.34
C SER A 188 0.87 4.36 -9.83
N ILE A 189 -0.29 3.77 -10.14
CA ILE A 189 -0.79 3.59 -11.51
C ILE A 189 -1.88 4.64 -11.77
N PRO A 190 -1.72 5.51 -12.79
CA PRO A 190 -2.77 6.45 -13.18
C PRO A 190 -4.05 5.74 -13.60
N VAL A 191 -5.20 6.33 -13.25
CA VAL A 191 -6.53 5.90 -13.67
C VAL A 191 -7.32 7.09 -14.19
N SER A 192 -8.45 6.85 -14.85
CA SER A 192 -9.31 7.91 -15.35
C SER A 192 -9.81 8.80 -14.22
N MET A 193 -9.91 10.10 -14.51
CA MET A 193 -10.47 11.07 -13.56
C MET A 193 -11.95 10.74 -13.29
N PRO A 194 -12.42 10.85 -12.05
CA PRO A 194 -13.85 10.81 -11.74
C PRO A 194 -14.55 12.04 -12.35
N LYS A 195 -15.85 11.93 -12.63
CA LYS A 195 -16.66 13.05 -13.17
C LYS A 195 -16.68 14.26 -12.24
N GLY A 196 -16.61 14.01 -10.93
CA GLY A 196 -16.47 15.05 -9.92
C GLY A 196 -15.92 14.47 -8.62
N ILE A 197 -15.26 15.33 -7.85
CA ILE A 197 -14.72 15.03 -6.52
C ILE A 197 -15.30 16.04 -5.55
N ILE A 198 -15.72 15.58 -4.37
CA ILE A 198 -16.09 16.47 -3.26
C ILE A 198 -15.15 16.20 -2.10
N VAL A 199 -14.64 17.27 -1.47
CA VAL A 199 -13.88 17.18 -0.22
C VAL A 199 -14.81 17.55 0.92
N VAL A 200 -14.93 16.70 1.92
CA VAL A 200 -15.82 16.92 3.07
C VAL A 200 -15.03 16.92 4.38
N PRO A 201 -15.54 17.57 5.45
CA PRO A 201 -14.99 17.41 6.79
C PRO A 201 -14.98 15.93 7.23
N ASP A 202 -14.06 15.59 8.12
CA ASP A 202 -14.04 14.27 8.72
C ASP A 202 -15.26 14.02 9.63
N CYS A 203 -15.67 12.76 9.74
CA CYS A 203 -16.63 12.31 10.73
C CYS A 203 -15.93 12.24 12.09
N ILE A 204 -16.45 12.98 13.07
CA ILE A 204 -15.97 12.99 14.45
C ILE A 204 -17.05 12.35 15.34
N THR A 205 -16.64 11.41 16.18
CA THR A 205 -17.51 10.80 17.19
C THR A 205 -16.91 10.94 18.58
N HIS A 206 -17.78 10.97 19.59
CA HIS A 206 -17.42 11.11 21.00
C HIS A 206 -18.01 9.93 21.77
N PHE A 207 -17.19 9.29 22.59
CA PHE A 207 -17.60 8.20 23.48
C PHE A 207 -16.73 8.18 24.73
N THR A 208 -17.10 7.36 25.71
CA THR A 208 -16.35 7.21 26.96
C THR A 208 -15.77 5.81 27.07
N GLU A 209 -14.48 5.70 27.42
CA GLU A 209 -13.82 4.41 27.65
C GLU A 209 -12.78 4.50 28.77
N ASP A 210 -12.44 3.35 29.36
CA ASP A 210 -11.29 3.22 30.25
C ASP A 210 -10.01 3.21 29.42
N ILE A 211 -9.06 4.09 29.75
CA ILE A 211 -7.81 4.25 29.01
C ILE A 211 -6.58 3.99 29.86
N ILE A 212 -5.49 3.70 29.17
CA ILE A 212 -4.14 3.69 29.73
C ILE A 212 -3.43 4.93 29.20
N ARG A 213 -3.24 5.92 30.07
CA ARG A 213 -2.45 7.11 29.76
C ARG A 213 -0.97 6.77 29.92
N VAL A 214 -0.18 7.08 28.91
CA VAL A 214 1.29 6.98 28.94
C VAL A 214 1.84 8.39 28.70
N ASP A 215 2.50 8.94 29.71
CA ASP A 215 3.08 10.30 29.67
C ASP A 215 4.61 10.24 29.84
N ASP A 216 5.34 10.62 28.81
CA ASP A 216 6.81 10.70 28.78
C ASP A 216 7.33 12.14 28.91
N SER A 217 6.47 13.11 29.22
CA SER A 217 6.84 14.54 29.27
C SER A 217 7.53 14.96 30.57
N GLN A 218 7.37 14.19 31.65
CA GLN A 218 7.81 14.59 33.00
C GLN A 218 9.02 13.80 33.53
N SER A 219 9.38 12.67 32.93
CA SER A 219 10.48 11.80 33.38
C SER A 219 11.08 10.98 32.25
N ASP A 220 12.31 10.48 32.46
CA ASP A 220 13.00 9.60 31.51
C ASP A 220 12.26 8.25 31.32
N GLU A 221 11.53 7.79 32.34
CA GLU A 221 10.63 6.65 32.27
C GLU A 221 9.18 7.14 32.10
N PRO A 222 8.37 6.55 31.21
CA PRO A 222 7.00 6.98 31.01
C PRO A 222 6.12 6.65 32.23
N ILE A 223 5.30 7.61 32.64
CA ILE A 223 4.28 7.43 33.69
C ILE A 223 3.06 6.75 33.06
N VAL A 224 2.63 5.63 33.65
CA VAL A 224 1.49 4.84 33.16
C VAL A 224 0.36 4.89 34.18
N GLU A 225 -0.81 5.37 33.76
CA GLU A 225 -2.00 5.52 34.61
C GLU A 225 -3.23 4.88 33.96
N PHE A 226 -4.04 4.20 34.78
CA PHE A 226 -5.32 3.67 34.38
C PHE A 226 -6.41 4.68 34.75
N LEU A 227 -7.01 5.30 33.75
CA LEU A 227 -8.06 6.30 33.93
C LEU A 227 -9.38 5.71 33.46
N LYS A 228 -10.42 5.87 34.28
CA LYS A 228 -11.76 5.38 33.97
C LYS A 228 -12.62 6.44 33.31
N ASP A 229 -13.58 6.00 32.51
CA ASP A 229 -14.64 6.85 31.95
C ASP A 229 -14.11 8.15 31.30
N GLN A 230 -13.02 8.04 30.52
CA GLN A 230 -12.45 9.18 29.83
C GLN A 230 -13.19 9.43 28.52
N GLU A 231 -13.49 10.70 28.24
CA GLU A 231 -14.04 11.12 26.95
C GLU A 231 -12.96 11.00 25.88
N ILE A 232 -13.31 10.33 24.78
CA ILE A 232 -12.45 10.11 23.63
C ILE A 232 -13.14 10.74 22.42
N GLU A 233 -12.40 11.59 21.72
CA GLU A 233 -12.76 12.09 20.40
C GLU A 233 -12.07 11.22 19.35
N LEU A 234 -12.86 10.53 18.53
CA LEU A 234 -12.38 9.71 17.44
C LEU A 234 -12.62 10.43 16.11
N THR A 235 -11.55 10.62 15.34
CA THR A 235 -11.67 10.92 13.90
C THR A 235 -12.02 9.62 13.18
N GLU A 236 -13.32 9.35 13.10
CA GLU A 236 -13.89 8.12 12.56
C GLU A 236 -13.37 7.89 11.13
N SER A 237 -13.34 8.94 10.32
CA SER A 237 -12.97 8.89 8.91
C SER A 237 -11.50 9.16 8.59
N ASP A 238 -10.59 9.00 9.56
CA ASP A 238 -9.17 9.34 9.38
C ASP A 238 -8.53 8.53 8.23
N GLY A 239 -8.30 9.24 7.12
CA GLY A 239 -7.62 8.73 5.95
C GLY A 239 -8.48 7.88 5.04
N TYR A 240 -9.82 7.93 5.11
CA TYR A 240 -10.67 7.30 4.11
C TYR A 240 -11.84 8.14 3.58
N GLY A 241 -12.26 7.80 2.36
CA GLY A 241 -13.43 8.36 1.68
C GLY A 241 -14.26 7.28 0.97
N ILE A 242 -15.17 7.71 0.10
CA ILE A 242 -16.15 6.83 -0.56
C ILE A 242 -16.15 7.08 -2.07
N MET A 243 -16.22 6.00 -2.85
CA MET A 243 -16.42 6.06 -4.30
C MET A 243 -17.70 5.33 -4.72
N LEU A 244 -18.33 5.81 -5.80
CA LEU A 244 -19.48 5.12 -6.36
C LEU A 244 -19.11 3.76 -6.94
N PRO A 245 -20.06 2.80 -6.92
CA PRO A 245 -19.89 1.53 -7.61
C PRO A 245 -19.45 1.70 -9.06
N SER A 246 -20.07 2.62 -9.81
CA SER A 246 -19.73 2.89 -11.22
C SER A 246 -18.26 3.29 -11.43
N LEU A 247 -17.67 4.06 -10.52
CA LEU A 247 -16.25 4.42 -10.55
C LEU A 247 -15.38 3.20 -10.21
N SER A 248 -15.77 2.44 -9.19
CA SER A 248 -15.05 1.22 -8.79
C SER A 248 -14.97 0.19 -9.92
N TYR A 249 -16.05 0.00 -10.70
CA TYR A 249 -16.07 -0.91 -11.86
C TYR A 249 -15.12 -0.42 -12.96
N ARG A 250 -15.12 0.88 -13.23
CA ARG A 250 -14.25 1.47 -14.25
C ARG A 250 -12.78 1.34 -13.87
N TRP A 251 -12.41 1.69 -12.64
CA TRP A 251 -11.03 1.57 -12.17
C TRP A 251 -10.56 0.12 -12.07
N ALA A 252 -11.42 -0.83 -11.65
CA ALA A 252 -11.07 -2.25 -11.67
C ALA A 252 -10.67 -2.73 -13.08
N ARG A 253 -11.44 -2.34 -14.10
CA ARG A 253 -11.14 -2.67 -15.50
C ARG A 253 -9.85 -2.02 -16.01
N GLU A 254 -9.63 -0.75 -15.69
CA GLU A 254 -8.40 -0.05 -16.06
C GLU A 254 -7.16 -0.70 -15.44
N LEU A 255 -7.29 -1.16 -14.19
CA LEU A 255 -6.23 -1.85 -13.44
C LEU A 255 -6.08 -3.34 -13.78
N ASP A 256 -6.98 -3.94 -14.57
CA ASP A 256 -7.01 -5.38 -14.89
C ASP A 256 -7.05 -6.26 -13.62
N GLU A 257 -7.93 -5.86 -12.70
CA GLU A 257 -8.23 -6.63 -11.49
C GLU A 257 -9.04 -7.89 -11.82
N GLU A 258 -8.94 -8.91 -10.97
CA GLU A 258 -9.65 -10.18 -11.16
C GLU A 258 -11.16 -10.06 -10.94
N GLU A 259 -11.57 -9.16 -10.05
CA GLU A 259 -12.97 -8.86 -9.77
C GLU A 259 -13.41 -7.65 -10.60
N ASP A 260 -14.69 -7.62 -10.97
CA ASP A 260 -15.25 -6.55 -11.80
C ASP A 260 -15.25 -5.18 -11.11
N PHE A 261 -15.13 -5.14 -9.77
CA PHE A 261 -15.12 -3.92 -8.98
C PHE A 261 -14.06 -3.97 -7.87
N LEU A 262 -13.74 -2.79 -7.33
CA LEU A 262 -12.81 -2.64 -6.21
C LEU A 262 -13.60 -2.57 -4.90
N SER A 263 -13.25 -3.36 -3.87
CA SER A 263 -13.79 -3.13 -2.52
C SER A 263 -13.25 -1.86 -1.87
N GLY A 264 -12.01 -1.53 -2.18
CA GLY A 264 -11.43 -0.24 -1.89
C GLY A 264 -10.06 -0.11 -2.54
N CYS A 265 -9.57 1.12 -2.65
CA CYS A 265 -8.26 1.39 -3.22
C CYS A 265 -7.58 2.58 -2.54
N ASN A 266 -6.25 2.61 -2.62
CA ASN A 266 -5.42 3.62 -2.00
C ASN A 266 -5.13 4.74 -3.00
N LEU A 267 -5.75 5.90 -2.79
CA LEU A 267 -5.62 7.07 -3.65
C LEU A 267 -4.28 7.77 -3.46
N ARG A 268 -3.65 8.10 -4.58
CA ARG A 268 -2.43 8.89 -4.74
C ARG A 268 -2.54 9.72 -6.01
N GLY A 269 -1.44 10.37 -6.38
CA GLY A 269 -1.32 11.10 -7.63
C GLY A 269 -1.78 12.55 -7.48
N LEU A 270 -2.91 12.81 -6.84
CA LEU A 270 -3.36 14.17 -6.53
C LEU A 270 -2.46 14.86 -5.48
N PRO A 271 -2.26 16.18 -5.57
CA PRO A 271 -1.40 16.93 -4.66
C PRO A 271 -1.93 16.80 -3.23
N TRP A 272 -1.02 16.56 -2.28
CA TRP A 272 -1.34 16.47 -0.84
C TRP A 272 -2.36 15.39 -0.45
N THR A 273 -2.78 14.51 -1.37
CA THR A 273 -3.83 13.53 -1.14
C THR A 273 -3.25 12.15 -0.84
N LYS A 274 -3.67 11.56 0.30
CA LYS A 274 -3.38 10.18 0.67
C LYS A 274 -4.52 9.60 1.51
N GLY A 275 -5.08 8.48 1.07
CA GLY A 275 -6.03 7.70 1.87
C GLY A 275 -6.58 6.49 1.13
N MET A 276 -7.46 5.75 1.78
CA MET A 276 -8.29 4.72 1.15
C MET A 276 -9.60 5.31 0.65
N VAL A 277 -10.19 4.74 -0.39
CA VAL A 277 -11.60 4.95 -0.71
C VAL A 277 -12.29 3.62 -0.81
N PHE A 278 -13.46 3.52 -0.19
CA PHE A 278 -14.29 2.31 -0.16
C PHE A 278 -15.50 2.47 -1.07
N THR A 279 -15.95 1.36 -1.65
CA THR A 279 -17.08 1.38 -2.57
C THR A 279 -18.39 1.30 -1.80
N MET A 280 -19.19 2.36 -1.87
CA MET A 280 -20.54 2.41 -1.32
C MET A 280 -21.40 3.32 -2.20
N ASP A 281 -22.66 2.92 -2.38
CA ASP A 281 -23.63 3.68 -3.17
C ASP A 281 -24.19 4.85 -2.37
N TYR A 282 -23.45 5.96 -2.32
CA TYR A 282 -23.88 7.14 -1.59
C TYR A 282 -25.03 7.89 -2.27
N LEU A 283 -25.31 7.65 -3.56
CA LEU A 283 -26.51 8.18 -4.22
C LEU A 283 -27.76 7.51 -3.66
N ALA A 284 -27.74 6.18 -3.50
CA ALA A 284 -28.80 5.45 -2.83
C ALA A 284 -28.99 5.93 -1.38
N PHE A 285 -27.92 6.29 -0.68
CA PHE A 285 -28.01 6.88 0.67
C PHE A 285 -28.74 8.24 0.64
N GLY A 286 -28.35 9.12 -0.27
CA GLY A 286 -29.02 10.41 -0.49
C GLY A 286 -30.52 10.26 -0.78
N GLU A 287 -30.89 9.29 -1.61
CA GLU A 287 -32.28 9.04 -1.99
C GLU A 287 -33.11 8.37 -0.88
N SER A 288 -32.56 7.32 -0.25
CA SER A 288 -33.35 6.45 0.65
C SER A 288 -33.29 6.89 2.11
N ILE A 289 -32.14 7.40 2.58
CA ILE A 289 -31.90 7.75 3.99
C ILE A 289 -31.98 9.26 4.19
N ALA A 290 -31.13 10.03 3.51
CA ALA A 290 -31.02 11.47 3.74
C ALA A 290 -32.17 12.28 3.13
N LYS A 291 -32.86 11.73 2.11
CA LYS A 291 -33.89 12.42 1.31
C LYS A 291 -33.39 13.76 0.75
N ASN A 292 -32.09 13.81 0.43
CA ASN A 292 -31.39 15.00 -0.02
C ASN A 292 -30.16 14.59 -0.84
N PHE A 293 -29.75 15.43 -1.78
CA PHE A 293 -28.53 15.27 -2.59
C PHE A 293 -27.52 16.40 -2.39
N TYR A 294 -27.85 17.41 -1.58
CA TYR A 294 -26.98 18.56 -1.35
C TYR A 294 -26.27 18.47 0.00
N ILE A 295 -24.95 18.60 -0.02
CA ILE A 295 -24.06 18.53 1.15
C ILE A 295 -23.14 19.75 1.20
N LYS A 296 -22.53 20.04 2.35
CA LYS A 296 -21.48 21.08 2.45
C LYS A 296 -20.11 20.45 2.23
N ASP A 297 -19.27 21.07 1.41
CA ASP A 297 -17.87 20.69 1.28
C ASP A 297 -17.02 21.24 2.45
N ALA A 298 -15.72 20.94 2.43
CA ALA A 298 -14.76 21.37 3.45
C ALA A 298 -14.60 22.90 3.55
N TRP A 299 -14.93 23.64 2.49
CA TRP A 299 -14.87 25.12 2.47
C TRP A 299 -16.22 25.77 2.80
N GLY A 300 -17.27 24.98 2.97
CA GLY A 300 -18.61 25.41 3.36
C GLY A 300 -19.58 25.61 2.20
N ASP A 301 -19.16 25.34 0.96
CA ASP A 301 -19.98 25.48 -0.23
C ASP A 301 -20.94 24.28 -0.40
N MET A 302 -22.15 24.55 -0.90
CA MET A 302 -23.13 23.50 -1.17
C MET A 302 -22.78 22.75 -2.46
N ARG A 303 -22.72 21.43 -2.39
CA ARG A 303 -22.40 20.52 -3.50
C ARG A 303 -23.51 19.50 -3.72
N ASP A 304 -23.81 19.22 -4.99
CA ASP A 304 -24.70 18.12 -5.37
C ASP A 304 -23.91 16.83 -5.55
N ILE A 305 -24.20 15.81 -4.73
CA ILE A 305 -23.47 14.54 -4.78
C ILE A 305 -23.64 13.80 -6.11
N ARG A 306 -24.70 14.10 -6.88
CA ARG A 306 -24.97 13.46 -8.18
C ARG A 306 -23.98 13.88 -9.27
N GLU A 307 -23.32 15.01 -9.08
CA GLU A 307 -22.26 15.52 -9.97
C GLU A 307 -20.87 14.98 -9.58
N SER A 308 -20.79 14.12 -8.58
CA SER A 308 -19.54 13.53 -8.10
C SER A 308 -19.57 12.01 -8.22
N GLU A 309 -18.38 11.41 -8.38
CA GLU A 309 -18.20 9.95 -8.29
C GLU A 309 -17.28 9.56 -7.13
N LEU A 310 -16.71 10.54 -6.45
CA LEU A 310 -15.72 10.38 -5.40
C LEU A 310 -15.93 11.45 -4.31
N ILE A 311 -16.00 11.01 -3.06
CA ILE A 311 -15.98 11.87 -1.88
C ILE A 311 -14.74 11.52 -1.07
N ILE A 312 -13.91 12.52 -0.75
CA ILE A 312 -12.72 12.36 0.10
C ILE A 312 -12.83 13.28 1.32
N THR A 313 -12.15 12.93 2.41
CA THR A 313 -12.18 13.71 3.65
C THR A 313 -11.00 14.67 3.77
N THR A 314 -11.12 15.65 4.67
CA THR A 314 -10.06 16.60 5.00
C THR A 314 -8.79 15.93 5.54
N SER A 315 -8.92 14.81 6.24
CA SER A 315 -7.78 14.00 6.68
C SER A 315 -7.06 13.34 5.51
N MET A 316 -7.72 13.10 4.37
CA MET A 316 -7.05 12.61 3.15
C MET A 316 -6.29 13.71 2.40
N LEU A 317 -6.88 14.91 2.30
CA LEU A 317 -6.27 16.08 1.65
C LEU A 317 -5.49 16.90 2.67
N LYS A 318 -4.22 16.54 2.90
CA LYS A 318 -3.43 16.97 4.07
C LYS A 318 -3.22 18.49 4.20
N LEU A 319 -3.35 19.25 3.12
CA LEU A 319 -3.23 20.72 3.06
C LEU A 319 -4.48 21.35 2.42
N TRP A 320 -5.67 20.80 2.68
CA TRP A 320 -6.91 21.33 2.11
C TRP A 320 -7.14 22.81 2.49
N ASP A 321 -6.73 23.18 3.71
CA ASP A 321 -6.84 24.53 4.29
C ASP A 321 -5.80 25.53 3.73
N SER A 322 -4.88 25.07 2.86
CA SER A 322 -3.98 25.94 2.11
C SER A 322 -4.60 26.51 0.83
N TYR A 323 -5.86 26.18 0.53
CA TYR A 323 -6.61 26.61 -0.65
C TYR A 323 -7.88 27.37 -0.24
N SER A 324 -8.29 28.35 -1.03
CA SER A 324 -9.46 29.17 -0.69
C SER A 324 -10.81 28.48 -0.96
N SER A 325 -10.85 27.55 -1.92
CA SER A 325 -12.02 26.74 -2.26
C SER A 325 -11.60 25.46 -2.99
N PHE A 326 -12.56 24.56 -3.25
CA PHE A 326 -12.33 23.39 -4.09
C PHE A 326 -11.88 23.77 -5.51
N GLU A 327 -12.46 24.83 -6.09
CA GLU A 327 -12.15 25.32 -7.43
C GLU A 327 -10.71 25.84 -7.52
N ASP A 328 -10.23 26.53 -6.48
CA ASP A 328 -8.83 26.97 -6.39
C ASP A 328 -7.89 25.75 -6.40
N TYR A 329 -8.18 24.76 -5.55
CA TYR A 329 -7.46 23.48 -5.55
C TYR A 329 -7.49 22.77 -6.92
N TRP A 330 -8.67 22.68 -7.54
CA TRP A 330 -8.88 21.98 -8.81
C TRP A 330 -8.21 22.66 -9.99
N SER A 331 -8.29 23.99 -10.08
CA SER A 331 -7.64 24.75 -11.15
C SER A 331 -6.12 24.55 -11.15
N ASN A 332 -5.51 24.40 -9.97
CA ASN A 332 -4.09 24.08 -9.83
C ASN A 332 -3.76 22.64 -10.26
N ILE A 333 -4.64 21.67 -10.00
CA ILE A 333 -4.51 20.29 -10.51
C ILE A 333 -4.46 20.29 -12.04
N GLU A 334 -5.39 20.99 -12.69
CA GLU A 334 -5.47 21.09 -14.15
C GLU A 334 -4.25 21.82 -14.72
N LYS A 335 -3.89 22.97 -14.14
CA LYS A 335 -2.72 23.77 -14.53
C LYS A 335 -1.42 22.98 -14.51
N TYR A 336 -1.23 22.13 -13.51
CA TYR A 336 0.01 21.37 -13.30
C TYR A 336 -0.07 19.92 -13.79
N HIS A 337 -1.13 19.55 -14.51
CA HIS A 337 -1.31 18.22 -15.12
C HIS A 337 -1.23 17.06 -14.13
N TYR A 338 -1.82 17.24 -12.95
CA TYR A 338 -1.94 16.17 -11.97
C TYR A 338 -2.89 15.07 -12.46
N GLN A 339 -2.55 13.82 -12.15
CA GLN A 339 -3.38 12.65 -12.46
C GLN A 339 -3.76 11.94 -11.18
N ILE A 340 -5.02 11.52 -11.06
CA ILE A 340 -5.41 10.60 -10.00
C ILE A 340 -4.76 9.23 -10.26
N SER A 341 -4.26 8.59 -9.21
CA SER A 341 -3.53 7.33 -9.33
C SER A 341 -3.84 6.41 -8.15
N ILE A 342 -3.75 5.10 -8.39
CA ILE A 342 -3.97 4.08 -7.38
C ILE A 342 -2.64 3.43 -7.03
N ALA A 343 -2.27 3.46 -5.75
CA ALA A 343 -1.05 2.83 -5.26
C ALA A 343 -1.25 1.36 -4.86
N LYS A 344 -2.47 1.00 -4.44
CA LYS A 344 -2.82 -0.34 -3.99
C LYS A 344 -4.34 -0.54 -4.05
N THR A 345 -4.77 -1.74 -4.41
CA THR A 345 -6.16 -2.18 -4.36
C THR A 345 -6.37 -3.16 -3.20
N ALA A 346 -7.60 -3.24 -2.69
CA ALA A 346 -8.02 -4.35 -1.86
C ALA A 346 -7.91 -5.65 -2.68
N PRO A 347 -7.39 -6.74 -2.10
CA PRO A 347 -7.22 -7.98 -2.86
C PRO A 347 -8.59 -8.52 -3.28
N ALA A 348 -8.65 -9.19 -4.43
CA ALA A 348 -9.85 -9.91 -4.89
C ALA A 348 -10.31 -10.97 -3.88
N ARG A 349 -9.35 -11.66 -3.25
CA ARG A 349 -9.60 -12.75 -2.29
C ARG A 349 -8.66 -12.66 -1.10
N LEU A 350 -9.19 -12.99 0.08
CA LEU A 350 -8.41 -13.13 1.31
C LEU A 350 -7.99 -14.58 1.50
N ASP A 351 -6.78 -14.78 2.03
CA ASP A 351 -6.27 -16.12 2.36
C ASP A 351 -7.10 -16.74 3.51
N GLU A 352 -7.28 -18.06 3.54
CA GLU A 352 -7.98 -18.74 4.65
C GLU A 352 -7.06 -18.92 5.87
N TYR A 353 -5.78 -19.16 5.60
CA TYR A 353 -4.77 -19.47 6.60
C TYR A 353 -3.56 -18.56 6.44
N ARG A 354 -2.96 -18.21 7.57
CA ARG A 354 -1.71 -17.47 7.62
C ARG A 354 -0.83 -17.94 8.77
N SER A 355 0.43 -17.53 8.73
CA SER A 355 1.39 -17.83 9.80
C SER A 355 1.45 -16.69 10.81
N THR A 356 1.34 -16.97 12.10
CA THR A 356 1.50 -15.97 13.16
C THR A 356 2.90 -15.37 13.21
N ASN A 357 3.04 -14.25 13.91
CA ASN A 357 4.30 -13.73 14.42
C ASN A 357 4.36 -14.00 15.93
N TYR A 358 5.55 -14.23 16.48
CA TYR A 358 5.75 -14.47 17.92
C TYR A 358 5.11 -13.36 18.78
N GLN A 359 5.13 -12.11 18.31
CA GLN A 359 4.55 -10.95 19.01
C GLN A 359 3.06 -11.13 19.33
N PHE A 360 2.31 -11.83 18.47
CA PHE A 360 0.89 -12.07 18.69
C PHE A 360 0.64 -13.11 19.79
N LEU A 361 1.56 -14.06 19.94
CA LEU A 361 1.43 -15.17 20.89
C LEU A 361 1.89 -14.79 22.31
N GLN A 362 2.78 -13.80 22.45
CA GLN A 362 3.41 -13.42 23.71
C GLN A 362 2.44 -12.99 24.82
N ASN A 363 1.24 -12.54 24.46
CA ASN A 363 0.26 -12.04 25.42
C ASN A 363 -0.65 -13.14 25.99
N TYR A 364 -0.57 -14.36 25.46
CA TYR A 364 -1.44 -15.45 25.86
C TYR A 364 -0.80 -16.32 26.95
N HIS A 365 -1.60 -16.69 27.94
CA HIS A 365 -1.24 -17.67 28.96
C HIS A 365 -1.93 -19.00 28.64
N LEU A 366 -1.38 -19.72 27.67
CA LEU A 366 -1.96 -20.97 27.17
C LEU A 366 -1.59 -22.16 28.08
N THR A 367 -2.56 -23.02 28.32
CA THR A 367 -2.40 -24.35 28.91
C THR A 367 -1.68 -25.29 27.94
N PRO A 368 -1.07 -26.41 28.42
CA PRO A 368 -0.47 -27.40 27.54
C PRO A 368 -1.42 -27.95 26.46
N GLU A 369 -2.69 -28.10 26.80
CA GLU A 369 -3.76 -28.55 25.90
C GLU A 369 -4.02 -27.52 24.80
N GLU A 370 -4.18 -26.24 25.15
CA GLU A 370 -4.37 -25.14 24.20
C GLU A 370 -3.13 -24.93 23.31
N VAL A 371 -1.92 -25.11 23.86
CA VAL A 371 -0.68 -25.10 23.05
C VAL A 371 -0.71 -26.23 22.03
N THR A 372 -1.12 -27.43 22.43
CA THR A 372 -1.22 -28.59 21.53
C THR A 372 -2.22 -28.32 20.41
N GLU A 373 -3.38 -27.75 20.74
CA GLU A 373 -4.40 -27.34 19.77
C GLU A 373 -3.89 -26.26 18.81
N LEU A 374 -3.21 -25.22 19.31
CA LEU A 374 -2.65 -24.15 18.50
C LEU A 374 -1.60 -24.65 17.50
N VAL A 375 -0.71 -25.56 17.92
CA VAL A 375 0.35 -26.08 17.04
C VAL A 375 -0.15 -27.16 16.09
N ARG A 376 -1.26 -27.84 16.40
CA ARG A 376 -1.78 -29.01 15.66
C ARG A 376 -1.87 -28.77 14.14
N PRO A 377 -2.50 -27.68 13.62
CA PRO A 377 -2.54 -27.46 12.16
C PRO A 377 -1.16 -27.34 11.50
N THR A 378 -0.17 -26.83 12.24
CA THR A 378 1.21 -26.71 11.76
C THR A 378 1.92 -28.07 11.77
N VAL A 379 1.73 -28.85 12.83
CA VAL A 379 2.34 -30.17 13.00
C VAL A 379 1.76 -31.16 12.01
N GLU A 380 0.44 -31.20 11.85
CA GLU A 380 -0.25 -32.04 10.88
C GLU A 380 0.21 -31.74 9.46
N GLU A 381 0.27 -30.47 9.06
CA GLU A 381 0.79 -30.08 7.74
C GLU A 381 2.23 -30.58 7.53
N ILE A 382 3.10 -30.48 8.53
CA ILE A 382 4.48 -31.00 8.46
C ILE A 382 4.49 -32.53 8.30
N GLN A 383 3.69 -33.26 9.09
CA GLN A 383 3.60 -34.72 9.03
C GLN A 383 3.08 -35.20 7.68
N GLU A 384 2.06 -34.52 7.15
CA GLU A 384 1.46 -34.84 5.87
C GLU A 384 2.42 -34.69 4.69
N ILE A 385 3.25 -33.63 4.68
CA ILE A 385 4.28 -33.45 3.63
C ILE A 385 5.38 -34.52 3.77
N LEU A 386 5.70 -34.92 5.00
CA LEU A 386 6.66 -36.01 5.24
C LEU A 386 6.12 -37.37 4.77
N GLY A 387 4.80 -37.59 4.78
CA GLY A 387 4.12 -38.85 4.46
C GLY A 387 4.16 -39.34 3.00
N LEU A 388 5.06 -38.80 2.16
CA LEU A 388 5.24 -39.19 0.75
C LEU A 388 4.02 -38.95 -0.16
N ASP A 389 3.02 -38.17 0.27
CA ASP A 389 1.96 -37.72 -0.64
C ASP A 389 2.51 -36.63 -1.57
N TYR A 390 2.69 -36.98 -2.84
CA TYR A 390 3.23 -36.07 -3.84
C TYR A 390 2.33 -34.83 -4.05
N ARG A 391 1.01 -34.95 -3.88
CA ARG A 391 0.06 -33.83 -4.09
C ARG A 391 0.21 -32.79 -2.99
N LYS A 392 0.31 -33.25 -1.73
CA LYS A 392 0.55 -32.37 -0.58
C LYS A 392 1.94 -31.74 -0.63
N SER A 393 2.93 -32.49 -1.09
CA SER A 393 4.29 -31.99 -1.34
C SER A 393 4.32 -30.93 -2.43
N LEU A 394 3.61 -31.14 -3.55
CA LEU A 394 3.47 -30.14 -4.61
C LEU A 394 2.77 -28.88 -4.12
N LEU A 395 1.67 -29.01 -3.36
CA LEU A 395 0.99 -27.86 -2.76
C LEU A 395 1.91 -27.08 -1.81
N PHE A 396 2.78 -27.76 -1.06
CA PHE A 396 3.76 -27.10 -0.19
C PHE A 396 4.87 -26.39 -0.97
N LEU A 397 5.37 -27.01 -2.05
CA LEU A 397 6.45 -26.47 -2.87
C LEU A 397 6.00 -25.27 -3.72
N ARG A 398 4.79 -25.32 -4.26
CA ARG A 398 4.25 -24.34 -5.23
C ARG A 398 3.24 -23.37 -4.63
N GLY A 399 2.61 -23.74 -3.51
CA GLY A 399 1.48 -23.01 -2.95
C GLY A 399 0.28 -22.98 -3.89
N THR A 400 -0.53 -21.94 -3.76
CA THR A 400 -1.75 -21.70 -4.56
C THR A 400 -1.47 -21.03 -5.92
N ASN A 401 -0.21 -20.83 -6.29
CA ASN A 401 0.19 -20.08 -7.49
C ASN A 401 0.24 -20.93 -8.77
N LEU A 402 -0.26 -22.17 -8.73
CA LEU A 402 -0.26 -23.09 -9.87
C LEU A 402 -1.46 -22.78 -10.77
N THR A 403 -1.19 -22.08 -11.88
CA THR A 403 -2.18 -21.72 -12.91
C THR A 403 -1.73 -22.27 -14.27
N GLU A 404 -2.63 -22.26 -15.26
CA GLU A 404 -2.31 -22.68 -16.64
C GLU A 404 -1.15 -21.88 -17.26
N ASP A 405 -0.94 -20.64 -16.80
CA ASP A 405 0.14 -19.76 -17.28
C ASP A 405 1.45 -19.91 -16.50
N SER A 406 1.43 -20.55 -15.32
CA SER A 406 2.58 -20.62 -14.42
C SER A 406 3.07 -22.03 -14.15
N TYR A 407 2.48 -23.07 -14.73
CA TYR A 407 2.70 -24.47 -14.34
C TYR A 407 4.16 -24.97 -14.39
N ILE A 408 5.05 -24.30 -15.14
CA ILE A 408 6.49 -24.62 -15.14
C ILE A 408 7.18 -23.86 -14.00
N ASP A 409 7.82 -24.58 -13.10
CA ASP A 409 8.68 -24.04 -12.04
C ASP A 409 10.09 -23.74 -12.56
N GLU A 410 10.76 -22.76 -11.94
CA GLU A 410 12.19 -22.52 -12.18
C GLU A 410 13.05 -23.65 -11.61
N GLU A 411 12.57 -24.32 -10.56
CA GLU A 411 13.21 -25.45 -9.90
C GLU A 411 12.87 -26.78 -10.61
N PRO A 412 13.82 -27.41 -11.31
CA PRO A 412 13.53 -28.57 -12.17
C PRO A 412 12.97 -29.79 -11.42
N TYR A 413 13.29 -29.92 -10.13
CA TYR A 413 12.85 -31.03 -9.31
C TYR A 413 11.34 -30.98 -8.97
N ILE A 414 10.76 -29.77 -8.94
CA ILE A 414 9.32 -29.58 -8.78
C ILE A 414 8.60 -29.98 -10.07
N ASN A 415 9.14 -29.59 -11.23
CA ASN A 415 8.63 -30.01 -12.54
C ASN A 415 8.66 -31.53 -12.70
N ALA A 416 9.75 -32.18 -12.30
CA ALA A 416 9.85 -33.64 -12.33
C ALA A 416 8.75 -34.30 -11.49
N LEU A 417 8.47 -33.78 -10.29
CA LEU A 417 7.41 -34.28 -9.42
C LEU A 417 5.99 -34.03 -9.97
N MET A 418 5.79 -32.95 -10.74
CA MET A 418 4.52 -32.69 -11.44
C MET A 418 4.29 -33.63 -12.62
N ILE A 419 5.35 -34.01 -13.34
CA ILE A 419 5.29 -34.92 -14.48
C ILE A 419 5.16 -36.37 -14.03
N GLU A 420 5.98 -36.79 -13.07
CA GLU A 420 6.06 -38.18 -12.60
C GLU A 420 5.90 -38.24 -11.08
N PRO A 421 4.71 -38.58 -10.57
CA PRO A 421 4.43 -38.68 -9.14
C PRO A 421 5.37 -39.60 -8.36
N GLN A 422 5.92 -40.64 -9.01
CA GLN A 422 6.87 -41.56 -8.37
C GLN A 422 8.19 -40.89 -7.99
N MET A 423 8.49 -39.73 -8.56
CA MET A 423 9.66 -38.92 -8.19
C MET A 423 9.60 -38.44 -6.73
N ILE A 424 8.47 -38.58 -6.03
CA ILE A 424 8.43 -38.37 -4.58
C ILE A 424 9.35 -39.35 -3.83
N HIS A 425 9.69 -40.50 -4.40
CA HIS A 425 10.62 -41.45 -3.80
C HIS A 425 12.10 -41.17 -4.12
N ASP A 426 12.38 -40.19 -5.01
CA ASP A 426 13.74 -39.82 -5.37
C ASP A 426 14.48 -39.19 -4.17
N PRO A 427 15.69 -39.67 -3.82
CA PRO A 427 16.45 -39.16 -2.67
C PRO A 427 16.77 -37.66 -2.75
N TYR A 428 17.04 -37.12 -3.94
CA TYR A 428 17.37 -35.71 -4.12
C TYR A 428 16.14 -34.82 -3.92
N ILE A 429 14.99 -35.18 -4.50
CA ILE A 429 13.73 -34.47 -4.28
C ILE A 429 13.33 -34.52 -2.80
N ARG A 430 13.50 -35.67 -2.15
CA ARG A 430 13.20 -35.83 -0.73
C ARG A 430 14.10 -34.98 0.16
N ASP A 431 15.39 -34.91 -0.11
CA ASP A 431 16.29 -34.06 0.67
C ASP A 431 15.95 -32.57 0.52
N ARG A 432 15.59 -32.12 -0.69
CA ARG A 432 15.12 -30.74 -0.92
C ARG A 432 13.87 -30.41 -0.11
N ILE A 433 12.84 -31.24 -0.21
CA ILE A 433 11.60 -31.09 0.57
C ILE A 433 11.91 -31.09 2.07
N TYR A 434 12.75 -32.03 2.53
CA TYR A 434 13.12 -32.16 3.93
C TYR A 434 13.86 -30.93 4.47
N ASN A 435 14.76 -30.32 3.68
CA ASN A 435 15.45 -29.09 4.08
C ASN A 435 14.51 -27.89 4.22
N MET A 436 13.47 -27.79 3.39
CA MET A 436 12.41 -26.78 3.53
C MET A 436 11.56 -27.04 4.77
N ILE A 437 11.21 -28.29 5.04
CA ILE A 437 10.48 -28.68 6.26
C ILE A 437 11.30 -28.37 7.50
N LYS A 438 12.62 -28.67 7.52
CA LYS A 438 13.53 -28.27 8.61
C LYS A 438 13.46 -26.77 8.89
N LYS A 439 13.44 -25.93 7.84
CA LYS A 439 13.27 -24.48 7.99
C LYS A 439 11.92 -24.15 8.62
N LYS A 440 10.83 -24.78 8.15
CA LYS A 440 9.48 -24.59 8.70
C LYS A 440 9.37 -25.02 10.17
N ILE A 441 9.99 -26.14 10.56
CA ILE A 441 10.09 -26.58 11.96
C ILE A 441 10.82 -25.53 12.80
N ARG A 442 11.95 -24.99 12.31
CA ARG A 442 12.67 -23.91 13.04
C ARG A 442 11.82 -22.65 13.19
N GLN A 443 11.04 -22.30 12.17
CA GLN A 443 10.11 -21.16 12.23
C GLN A 443 8.95 -21.40 13.20
N ALA A 444 8.36 -22.60 13.19
CA ALA A 444 7.30 -22.99 14.13
C ALA A 444 7.77 -22.91 15.58
N LYS A 445 9.02 -23.33 15.86
CA LYS A 445 9.65 -23.21 17.19
C LYS A 445 9.78 -21.77 17.72
N ILE A 446 9.78 -20.78 16.83
CA ILE A 446 9.81 -19.36 17.19
C ILE A 446 8.44 -18.68 17.01
N GLY A 447 7.35 -19.44 16.99
CA GLY A 447 5.99 -18.88 16.98
C GLY A 447 5.45 -18.50 15.60
N VAL A 448 6.04 -19.01 14.51
CA VAL A 448 5.48 -18.90 13.15
C VAL A 448 4.54 -20.09 12.91
N LEU A 449 3.32 -19.99 13.43
CA LEU A 449 2.33 -21.07 13.46
C LEU A 449 1.22 -20.81 12.47
N LYS A 450 0.78 -21.84 11.75
CA LYS A 450 -0.35 -21.77 10.83
C LYS A 450 -1.66 -21.67 11.63
N VAL A 451 -2.38 -20.58 11.45
CA VAL A 451 -3.69 -20.30 12.05
C VAL A 451 -4.69 -19.92 10.96
N ARG A 452 -5.98 -20.13 11.24
CA ARG A 452 -7.06 -19.67 10.37
C ARG A 452 -7.19 -18.15 10.53
N GLY A 453 -6.82 -17.42 9.49
CA GLY A 453 -6.75 -15.97 9.55
C GLY A 453 -6.16 -15.31 8.31
N ASN A 454 -6.39 -14.00 8.17
CA ASN A 454 -6.00 -13.24 6.99
C ASN A 454 -5.54 -11.80 7.31
N PHE A 455 -4.98 -11.12 6.30
CA PHE A 455 -4.68 -9.69 6.37
C PHE A 455 -5.77 -8.93 5.61
N ALA A 456 -6.58 -8.16 6.33
CA ALA A 456 -7.57 -7.27 5.74
C ALA A 456 -7.12 -5.81 5.83
N ILE A 457 -7.53 -5.01 4.86
CA ILE A 457 -7.40 -3.56 4.95
C ILE A 457 -8.46 -3.05 5.94
N ILE A 458 -8.05 -2.18 6.86
CA ILE A 458 -8.97 -1.54 7.80
C ILE A 458 -9.65 -0.35 7.11
N GLY A 459 -10.97 -0.28 7.25
CA GLY A 459 -11.78 0.92 7.01
C GLY A 459 -12.58 1.28 8.26
N GLY A 460 -13.09 2.51 8.30
CA GLY A 460 -14.12 2.90 9.28
C GLY A 460 -15.49 2.41 8.86
N ASP A 461 -16.54 3.10 9.29
CA ASP A 461 -17.93 2.86 8.91
C ASP A 461 -18.36 3.89 7.84
N PRO A 462 -18.40 3.51 6.54
CA PRO A 462 -18.88 4.41 5.48
C PRO A 462 -20.29 4.95 5.72
N TYR A 463 -21.13 4.23 6.47
CA TYR A 463 -22.47 4.69 6.85
C TYR A 463 -22.41 5.84 7.85
N SER A 464 -21.56 5.76 8.88
CA SER A 464 -21.30 6.86 9.82
C SER A 464 -20.80 8.11 9.08
N LEU A 465 -19.84 7.93 8.16
CA LEU A 465 -19.34 9.02 7.34
C LEU A 465 -20.47 9.67 6.51
N MET A 466 -21.34 8.88 5.89
CA MET A 466 -22.48 9.42 5.13
C MET A 466 -23.49 10.16 6.02
N GLN A 467 -23.78 9.67 7.23
CA GLN A 467 -24.61 10.40 8.18
C GLN A 467 -24.02 11.76 8.52
N SER A 468 -22.71 11.80 8.83
CA SER A 468 -21.97 13.03 9.12
C SER A 468 -22.00 14.01 7.96
N ILE A 469 -21.73 13.54 6.73
CA ILE A 469 -21.75 14.35 5.49
C ILE A 469 -23.11 15.04 5.29
N PHE A 470 -24.21 14.34 5.60
CA PHE A 470 -25.57 14.87 5.47
C PHE A 470 -26.07 15.65 6.70
N GLY A 471 -25.26 15.75 7.77
CA GLY A 471 -25.66 16.37 9.03
C GLY A 471 -26.76 15.60 9.76
N LEU A 472 -26.87 14.29 9.52
CA LEU A 472 -27.76 13.39 10.26
C LEU A 472 -27.11 13.01 11.60
N PRO A 473 -27.89 12.58 12.61
CA PRO A 473 -27.32 11.96 13.80
C PRO A 473 -26.44 10.77 13.41
N VAL A 474 -25.16 10.84 13.77
CA VAL A 474 -24.21 9.76 13.52
C VAL A 474 -24.53 8.63 14.50
N THR A 475 -24.97 7.49 13.97
CA THR A 475 -25.23 6.26 14.71
C THR A 475 -24.36 5.11 14.21
N GLY A 476 -23.92 5.18 12.95
CA GLY A 476 -23.34 4.07 12.23
C GLY A 476 -24.30 2.89 12.09
N LEU A 477 -23.79 1.78 11.57
CA LEU A 477 -24.43 0.47 11.68
C LEU A 477 -23.75 -0.44 12.69
N LEU A 478 -22.46 -0.22 12.97
CA LEU A 478 -21.67 -1.05 13.88
C LEU A 478 -21.62 -0.42 15.28
N HIS A 479 -21.85 -1.21 16.32
CA HIS A 479 -21.70 -0.76 17.72
C HIS A 479 -20.30 -1.05 18.28
N ALA A 480 -20.01 -0.52 19.48
CA ALA A 480 -18.78 -0.82 20.21
C ALA A 480 -18.56 -2.33 20.35
N GLY A 481 -17.33 -2.79 20.08
CA GLY A 481 -16.96 -4.20 20.05
C GLY A 481 -17.40 -4.97 18.79
N GLU A 482 -18.07 -4.32 17.83
CA GLU A 482 -18.53 -4.94 16.59
C GLU A 482 -17.66 -4.53 15.38
N CYS A 483 -17.65 -5.40 14.38
CA CYS A 483 -17.02 -5.17 13.09
C CYS A 483 -17.81 -5.84 11.95
N TRP A 484 -17.66 -5.31 10.74
CA TRP A 484 -18.12 -5.97 9.52
C TRP A 484 -16.95 -6.58 8.78
N HIS A 485 -17.08 -7.86 8.39
CA HIS A 485 -16.08 -8.55 7.59
C HIS A 485 -16.71 -9.67 6.76
N LYS A 486 -17.10 -9.38 5.52
CA LYS A 486 -17.86 -10.30 4.66
C LYS A 486 -17.24 -11.70 4.55
N HIS A 487 -15.94 -11.80 4.29
CA HIS A 487 -15.28 -13.10 4.15
C HIS A 487 -15.50 -14.05 5.34
N TRP A 488 -15.53 -13.53 6.57
CA TRP A 488 -15.75 -14.34 7.77
C TRP A 488 -17.23 -14.51 8.12
N LEU A 489 -18.05 -13.51 7.80
CA LEU A 489 -19.51 -13.63 7.85
C LEU A 489 -20.00 -14.78 6.97
N ASP A 490 -19.50 -14.87 5.73
CA ASP A 490 -19.80 -15.94 4.78
C ASP A 490 -19.30 -17.33 5.26
N ARG A 491 -18.47 -17.38 6.31
CA ARG A 491 -17.94 -18.60 6.96
C ARG A 491 -18.59 -18.87 8.31
N GLU A 492 -19.65 -18.15 8.65
CA GLU A 492 -20.39 -18.29 9.91
C GLU A 492 -19.50 -18.07 11.16
N VAL A 493 -18.49 -17.22 11.03
CA VAL A 493 -17.62 -16.85 12.14
C VAL A 493 -18.25 -15.69 12.89
N SER A 494 -18.45 -15.84 14.20
CA SER A 494 -19.10 -14.85 15.05
C SER A 494 -18.12 -13.87 15.70
N GLU A 495 -16.86 -14.26 15.88
CA GLU A 495 -15.87 -13.49 16.64
C GLU A 495 -14.47 -13.66 16.08
N VAL A 496 -13.69 -12.58 16.22
CA VAL A 496 -12.32 -12.53 15.71
C VAL A 496 -11.41 -11.76 16.66
N CYS A 497 -10.15 -12.15 16.71
CA CYS A 497 -9.09 -11.38 17.34
C CYS A 497 -8.32 -10.61 16.27
N CYS A 498 -8.10 -9.32 16.51
CA CYS A 498 -7.40 -8.39 15.64
C CYS A 498 -6.06 -8.00 16.25
N PHE A 499 -5.05 -7.88 15.39
CA PHE A 499 -3.71 -7.48 15.78
C PHE A 499 -3.17 -6.42 14.81
N ARG A 500 -2.29 -5.53 15.29
CA ARG A 500 -1.48 -4.68 14.42
C ARG A 500 -0.01 -4.83 14.77
N ALA A 501 0.81 -5.14 13.76
CA ALA A 501 2.25 -5.24 13.91
C ALA A 501 2.90 -3.87 13.61
N PRO A 502 3.94 -3.48 14.36
CA PRO A 502 4.45 -4.15 15.56
C PRO A 502 3.48 -3.98 16.74
N MET A 503 3.44 -4.97 17.65
CA MET A 503 2.76 -4.80 18.94
C MET A 503 3.76 -4.32 19.98
N THR A 504 3.35 -3.32 20.76
CA THR A 504 4.15 -2.75 21.86
C THR A 504 3.55 -3.06 23.22
N SER A 505 2.27 -3.49 23.27
CA SER A 505 1.54 -3.75 24.49
C SER A 505 0.55 -4.90 24.33
N LYS A 506 0.27 -5.62 25.43
CA LYS A 506 -0.78 -6.65 25.49
C LYS A 506 -2.17 -6.11 25.19
N TYR A 507 -2.39 -4.82 25.45
CA TYR A 507 -3.64 -4.13 25.18
C TYR A 507 -3.84 -3.84 23.69
N ASN A 508 -2.87 -4.15 22.82
CA ASN A 508 -3.04 -4.02 21.37
C ASN A 508 -3.86 -5.15 20.72
N VAL A 509 -4.22 -6.19 21.48
CA VAL A 509 -5.14 -7.22 20.98
C VAL A 509 -6.57 -6.75 21.21
N ARG A 510 -7.40 -6.83 20.16
CA ARG A 510 -8.83 -6.54 20.25
C ARG A 510 -9.63 -7.74 19.79
N LYS A 511 -10.62 -8.14 20.60
CA LYS A 511 -11.60 -9.15 20.23
C LYS A 511 -12.85 -8.42 19.76
N LEU A 512 -13.31 -8.72 18.56
CA LEU A 512 -14.47 -8.07 17.95
C LEU A 512 -15.48 -9.13 17.51
N LYS A 513 -16.76 -8.77 17.63
CA LYS A 513 -17.87 -9.55 17.12
C LYS A 513 -18.09 -9.23 15.65
N ILE A 514 -18.26 -10.24 14.83
CA ILE A 514 -18.69 -10.06 13.43
C ILE A 514 -20.21 -9.95 13.41
N VAL A 515 -20.69 -8.87 12.79
CA VAL A 515 -22.13 -8.63 12.64
C VAL A 515 -22.43 -8.42 11.16
N GLY A 516 -23.59 -8.90 10.74
CA GLY A 516 -24.07 -8.71 9.38
C GLY A 516 -25.58 -8.64 9.28
N THR A 517 -26.15 -7.48 9.60
CA THR A 517 -27.59 -7.23 9.45
C THR A 517 -27.96 -7.08 7.96
N PRO A 518 -29.26 -7.14 7.60
CA PRO A 518 -29.69 -6.85 6.23
C PRO A 518 -29.23 -5.47 5.73
N ASP A 519 -29.25 -4.45 6.59
CA ASP A 519 -28.80 -3.11 6.25
C ASP A 519 -27.28 -3.07 5.99
N MET A 520 -26.47 -3.71 6.85
CA MET A 520 -25.02 -3.82 6.63
C MET A 520 -24.73 -4.56 5.33
N THR A 521 -25.47 -5.65 5.07
CA THR A 521 -25.32 -6.44 3.84
C THR A 521 -25.64 -5.61 2.61
N TYR A 522 -26.63 -4.71 2.69
CA TYR A 522 -26.98 -3.80 1.60
C TYR A 522 -25.93 -2.70 1.42
N TRP A 523 -25.59 -1.96 2.48
CA TRP A 523 -24.72 -0.79 2.39
C TRP A 523 -23.25 -1.15 2.15
N TYR A 524 -22.78 -2.27 2.70
CA TYR A 524 -21.40 -2.75 2.54
C TYR A 524 -21.25 -3.84 1.47
N ARG A 525 -22.24 -4.04 0.59
CA ARG A 525 -22.27 -5.10 -0.44
C ARG A 525 -21.07 -5.13 -1.39
N TYR A 526 -20.39 -4.00 -1.55
CA TYR A 526 -19.19 -3.90 -2.40
C TYR A 526 -17.88 -4.02 -1.60
N ILE A 527 -17.94 -4.17 -0.27
CA ILE A 527 -16.78 -4.22 0.62
C ILE A 527 -16.58 -5.67 1.10
N ASN A 528 -15.95 -6.48 0.25
CA ASN A 528 -15.89 -7.93 0.42
C ASN A 528 -14.62 -8.40 1.14
N THR A 529 -13.51 -7.68 0.97
CA THR A 529 -12.17 -8.10 1.43
C THR A 529 -11.51 -7.09 2.37
N CYS A 530 -12.28 -6.14 2.88
CA CYS A 530 -11.85 -5.19 3.91
C CYS A 530 -12.58 -5.46 5.22
N MET A 531 -12.01 -4.98 6.32
CA MET A 531 -12.59 -5.00 7.65
C MET A 531 -13.07 -3.60 8.00
N LEU A 532 -14.36 -3.43 8.27
CA LEU A 532 -14.92 -2.16 8.73
C LEU A 532 -15.00 -2.19 10.26
N LEU A 533 -14.41 -1.17 10.88
CA LEU A 533 -14.43 -0.96 12.32
C LEU A 533 -15.52 0.03 12.70
N ASN A 534 -16.07 -0.13 13.90
CA ASN A 534 -17.11 0.74 14.42
C ASN A 534 -16.59 2.15 14.75
N SER A 535 -17.54 3.05 15.03
CA SER A 535 -17.29 4.46 15.33
C SER A 535 -17.35 4.80 16.83
N TRP A 536 -17.44 3.79 17.71
CA TRP A 536 -17.90 3.94 19.09
C TRP A 536 -16.98 3.31 20.14
N ASP A 537 -15.76 2.96 19.78
CA ASP A 537 -14.74 2.45 20.70
C ASP A 537 -13.31 2.78 20.26
N SER A 538 -12.34 2.56 21.15
CA SER A 538 -10.91 2.80 20.94
C SER A 538 -10.20 1.69 20.16
N THR A 539 -10.90 0.87 19.38
CA THR A 539 -10.28 -0.26 18.66
C THR A 539 -9.15 0.20 17.74
N LYS A 540 -9.31 1.33 17.06
CA LYS A 540 -8.29 1.88 16.15
C LYS A 540 -7.02 2.26 16.92
N GLU A 541 -7.16 3.03 17.99
CA GLU A 541 -6.08 3.46 18.88
C GLU A 541 -5.38 2.25 19.50
N ALA A 542 -6.17 1.30 19.99
CA ALA A 542 -5.68 0.08 20.62
C ALA A 542 -4.89 -0.78 19.65
N LEU A 543 -5.30 -0.87 18.38
CA LEU A 543 -4.53 -1.51 17.31
C LEU A 543 -3.32 -0.66 16.91
N ASN A 544 -2.52 -0.23 17.89
CA ASN A 544 -1.28 0.53 17.78
C ASN A 544 -1.43 1.78 16.88
N GLY A 545 -2.43 2.61 17.19
CA GLY A 545 -2.71 3.87 16.49
C GLY A 545 -3.11 3.64 15.03
N ALA A 546 -4.06 2.75 14.79
CA ALA A 546 -4.54 2.47 13.46
C ALA A 546 -5.34 3.61 12.84
N ASP A 547 -5.05 3.90 11.57
CA ASP A 547 -5.82 4.78 10.70
C ASP A 547 -6.51 3.96 9.59
N CYS A 548 -7.24 4.60 8.70
CA CYS A 548 -7.86 3.96 7.54
C CYS A 548 -7.14 4.32 6.21
N ASP A 549 -5.86 4.73 6.26
CA ASP A 549 -5.19 5.39 5.12
C ASP A 549 -4.36 4.47 4.20
N LYS A 550 -4.22 3.20 4.62
CA LYS A 550 -3.62 2.01 3.97
C LYS A 550 -3.41 0.88 4.99
N THR A 551 -3.69 1.15 6.27
CA THR A 551 -3.48 0.22 7.37
C THR A 551 -3.99 -1.17 7.03
N LEU A 552 -3.07 -2.13 7.14
CA LEU A 552 -3.41 -3.54 7.17
C LEU A 552 -3.56 -3.92 8.64
N SER A 553 -4.66 -4.57 8.98
CA SER A 553 -4.76 -5.35 10.21
C SER A 553 -4.08 -6.70 9.96
N PRO A 554 -2.93 -7.01 10.58
CA PRO A 554 -2.49 -8.37 10.74
C PRO A 554 -3.52 -9.20 11.49
N TYR A 555 -4.03 -10.21 10.81
CA TYR A 555 -4.73 -11.36 11.39
C TYR A 555 -6.07 -10.99 11.99
N THR A 556 -7.10 -11.32 11.23
CA THR A 556 -8.33 -11.85 11.80
C THR A 556 -8.04 -13.28 12.26
N ALA A 557 -7.60 -13.49 13.51
CA ALA A 557 -7.50 -14.84 14.05
C ALA A 557 -8.89 -15.24 14.54
N MET A 558 -9.42 -16.34 13.98
CA MET A 558 -10.56 -17.01 14.57
C MET A 558 -10.17 -17.50 15.97
N TYR A 559 -11.07 -17.32 16.93
CA TYR A 559 -10.93 -17.90 18.26
C TYR A 559 -10.66 -19.41 18.13
N MET A 560 -9.65 -19.90 18.85
CA MET A 560 -9.41 -21.33 19.05
C MET A 560 -10.43 -21.87 20.06
#